data_AF-A0A5P2AVP0-F1
#
_entry.id   AF-A0A5P2AVP0-F1
#
_cell.length_a   1.000
_cell.length_b   1.000
_cell.length_c   1.000
_cell.angle_alpha   90.00
_cell.angle_beta   90.00
_cell.angle_gamma   90.00
#
_symmetry.space_group_name_H-M   'P 1'
#
loop_
_entity.id
_entity.type
_entity.pdbx_description
1 polymer ?
#
loop_
_entity_poly.entity_id
_entity_poly.type
_entity_poly.pdbx_seq_one_letter_code
_entity_poly.pdbx_strand_id
1 'polypeptide(L)'
;MVIGERYWALAGFAPELGTPVWCEKVKDIDTAGWGHQIYAVAAAGVRAVVAGRLCPQCGGPLSLTSRAAFQQVCEGYDSVCVDCNESLTAAVRLIIDPARKAKREAARAKAEERNAVDSAHARWKQLQREVVAEEYAAVFPSNGEVPASGVREMVGALALLRYAPSTSPIAGVGSWPDPLYPDNGKTGSLLGTLIRADLLRIHPSSPVTAFVWEPVTFEEALHEAEGDLDAIGTPHLPGNFYPLAAHYYAPHGTSAGKAVEEVDAHLTGALAPSEMTEARQEDLLAVARELIAEEALRYFTNRLDDLNLPAVPENHAARLSEAAYKVAEIRPLGEIYNLVWRATRAAAEAAQKNPRAPRAHMTTHAVNRFETDAQRATADPGWELKPFTAITGQGPAAMTRALFYNLLDSDPVETSLPQLREALPEPVVAPRAAEAAPAGEGDDLAATVAWLHSRPDAWDPYLVAAGLSVLAEEREDSPEWHYEGKILARGAGQLLRLHERLAPVIGVREAVLAVLAATPMLVHPVTIDGMTLNSGTWILDRICSLFLAPPVEETGDAEDDVQDE
;
A
#
# COMPACT_ATOMS: atom_id res chain seq x y z
N MET A 1 -25.86 47.28 16.93
CA MET A 1 -25.37 48.60 17.39
C MET A 1 -24.49 49.17 16.29
N VAL A 2 -24.79 50.38 15.81
CA VAL A 2 -24.15 50.96 14.61
C VAL A 2 -22.73 51.43 14.97
N ILE A 3 -21.74 51.24 14.08
CA ILE A 3 -20.32 51.61 14.32
C ILE A 3 -20.19 53.05 14.86
N GLY A 4 -21.01 53.97 14.36
CA GLY A 4 -21.05 55.37 14.84
C GLY A 4 -21.46 55.53 16.30
N GLU A 5 -22.39 54.72 16.81
CA GLU A 5 -22.83 54.76 18.22
C GLU A 5 -21.71 54.26 19.14
N ARG A 6 -21.05 53.16 18.78
CA ARG A 6 -19.89 52.64 19.53
C ARG A 6 -18.74 53.65 19.54
N TYR A 7 -18.50 54.31 18.41
CA TYR A 7 -17.48 55.34 18.31
C TYR A 7 -17.79 56.57 19.16
N TRP A 8 -19.05 57.01 19.26
CA TRP A 8 -19.41 58.18 20.07
C TRP A 8 -19.82 57.88 21.51
N ALA A 9 -19.82 56.61 21.94
CA ALA A 9 -20.19 56.21 23.30
C ALA A 9 -19.21 56.78 24.35
N LEU A 10 -19.69 57.77 25.11
CA LEU A 10 -18.98 58.45 26.18
C LEU A 10 -19.38 57.84 27.53
N ALA A 11 -18.39 57.39 28.32
CA ALA A 11 -18.59 56.85 29.66
C ALA A 11 -18.66 57.96 30.72
N GLY A 12 -18.07 59.12 30.44
CA GLY A 12 -18.06 60.29 31.33
C GLY A 12 -16.79 61.12 31.16
N PHE A 13 -16.40 61.83 32.21
CA PHE A 13 -15.19 62.64 32.27
C PHE A 13 -14.28 62.16 33.41
N ALA A 14 -12.97 62.17 33.18
CA ALA A 14 -11.99 61.84 34.21
C ALA A 14 -12.00 62.94 35.30
N PRO A 15 -12.15 62.58 36.60
CA PRO A 15 -12.29 63.56 37.68
C PRO A 15 -11.10 64.51 37.83
N GLU A 16 -9.90 64.04 37.47
CA GLU A 16 -8.63 64.73 37.74
C GLU A 16 -8.24 65.71 36.63
N LEU A 17 -8.59 65.41 35.37
CA LEU A 17 -8.14 66.14 34.19
C LEU A 17 -9.28 66.73 33.36
N GLY A 18 -10.54 66.41 33.69
CA GLY A 18 -11.70 66.83 32.91
C GLY A 18 -11.72 66.28 31.48
N THR A 19 -10.94 65.24 31.19
CA THR A 19 -10.81 64.66 29.84
C THR A 19 -11.92 63.63 29.58
N PRO A 20 -12.40 63.50 28.33
CA PRO A 20 -13.47 62.57 27.99
C PRO A 20 -12.99 61.12 28.07
N VAL A 21 -13.77 60.27 28.76
CA VAL A 21 -13.54 58.83 28.85
C VAL A 21 -14.55 58.12 27.96
N TRP A 22 -14.07 57.33 27.01
CA TRP A 22 -14.89 56.61 26.05
C TRP A 22 -15.20 55.19 26.52
N CYS A 23 -16.38 54.67 26.22
CA CYS A 23 -16.78 53.30 26.59
C CYS A 23 -15.89 52.22 25.95
N GLU A 24 -15.32 52.50 24.77
CA GLU A 24 -14.54 51.55 23.99
C GLU A 24 -13.36 52.26 23.30
N LYS A 25 -12.20 51.61 23.21
CA LYS A 25 -11.04 52.16 22.48
C LYS A 25 -11.28 52.05 20.98
N VAL A 26 -10.82 53.04 20.22
CA VAL A 26 -10.97 53.10 18.76
C VAL A 26 -10.51 51.81 18.04
N LYS A 27 -9.39 51.23 18.49
CA LYS A 27 -8.81 50.02 17.91
C LYS A 27 -9.63 48.74 18.14
N ASP A 28 -10.54 48.76 19.11
CA ASP A 28 -11.35 47.59 19.49
C ASP A 28 -12.72 47.58 18.76
N ILE A 29 -13.05 48.68 18.05
CA ILE A 29 -14.27 48.79 17.26
C ILE A 29 -14.00 48.23 15.85
N ASP A 30 -14.55 47.06 15.56
CA ASP A 30 -14.51 46.45 14.22
C ASP A 30 -15.31 47.30 13.21
N THR A 31 -14.62 47.77 12.15
CA THR A 31 -15.24 48.55 11.08
C THR A 31 -15.87 47.69 9.99
N ALA A 32 -15.87 46.36 10.13
CA ALA A 32 -16.49 45.40 9.21
C ALA A 32 -16.15 45.65 7.72
N GLY A 33 -14.91 46.06 7.45
CA GLY A 33 -14.43 46.34 6.08
C GLY A 33 -14.89 47.66 5.46
N TRP A 34 -15.53 48.57 6.24
CA TRP A 34 -15.94 49.89 5.74
C TRP A 34 -14.78 50.88 5.57
N GLY A 35 -13.61 50.58 6.15
CA GLY A 35 -12.37 51.35 5.98
C GLY A 35 -11.53 51.44 7.26
N HIS A 36 -10.29 51.88 7.12
CA HIS A 36 -9.35 52.04 8.26
C HIS A 36 -9.56 53.33 9.05
N GLN A 37 -10.25 54.33 8.47
CA GLN A 37 -10.54 55.60 9.13
C GLN A 37 -11.86 55.51 9.89
N ILE A 38 -11.80 55.00 11.13
CA ILE A 38 -13.01 54.74 11.91
C ILE A 38 -13.87 55.99 12.14
N TYR A 39 -13.25 57.16 12.26
CA TYR A 39 -13.95 58.42 12.49
C TYR A 39 -14.76 58.84 11.25
N ALA A 40 -14.27 58.53 10.05
CA ALA A 40 -15.01 58.74 8.81
C ALA A 40 -16.18 57.74 8.67
N VAL A 41 -15.96 56.47 9.05
CA VAL A 41 -17.03 55.46 9.09
C VAL A 41 -18.11 55.83 10.12
N ALA A 42 -17.71 56.30 11.29
CA ALA A 42 -18.61 56.79 12.33
C ALA A 42 -19.40 58.01 11.85
N ALA A 43 -18.73 59.01 11.27
CA ALA A 43 -19.38 60.21 10.74
C ALA A 43 -20.34 59.92 9.57
N ALA A 44 -20.09 58.84 8.81
CA ALA A 44 -20.99 58.38 7.76
C ALA A 44 -22.30 57.76 8.29
N GLY A 45 -22.27 57.17 9.49
CA GLY A 45 -23.43 56.54 10.12
C GLY A 45 -24.16 57.43 11.13
N VAL A 46 -23.42 58.08 12.04
CA VAL A 46 -23.95 58.88 13.14
C VAL A 46 -23.13 60.15 13.33
N ARG A 47 -23.82 61.30 13.41
CA ARG A 47 -23.21 62.60 13.72
C ARG A 47 -23.37 62.91 15.20
N ALA A 48 -22.26 63.09 15.92
CA ALA A 48 -22.29 63.64 17.27
C ALA A 48 -22.35 65.17 17.22
N VAL A 49 -23.29 65.77 17.95
CA VAL A 49 -23.51 67.22 17.98
C VAL A 49 -23.37 67.71 19.42
N VAL A 50 -22.62 68.79 19.62
CA VAL A 50 -22.48 69.43 20.94
C VAL A 50 -23.59 70.45 21.11
N ALA A 51 -24.48 70.20 22.09
CA ALA A 51 -25.60 71.09 22.38
C ALA A 51 -25.11 72.50 22.78
N GLY A 52 -25.75 73.54 22.24
CA GLY A 52 -25.46 74.94 22.57
C GLY A 52 -24.19 75.52 21.95
N ARG A 53 -23.42 74.76 21.17
CA ARG A 53 -22.23 75.25 20.44
C ARG A 53 -22.52 75.38 18.95
N LEU A 54 -22.04 76.46 18.35
CA LEU A 54 -22.14 76.72 16.92
C LEU A 54 -20.76 76.58 16.26
N CYS A 55 -20.75 76.15 15.01
CA CYS A 55 -19.56 76.11 14.18
C CYS A 55 -19.07 77.54 13.90
N PRO A 56 -17.80 77.87 14.16
CA PRO A 56 -17.26 79.21 13.92
C PRO A 56 -17.22 79.60 12.43
N GLN A 57 -17.26 78.61 11.52
CA GLN A 57 -17.15 78.84 10.08
C GLN A 57 -18.50 79.01 9.38
N CYS A 58 -19.54 78.26 9.78
CA CYS A 58 -20.85 78.28 9.11
C CYS A 58 -22.02 78.71 10.00
N GLY A 59 -21.80 78.92 11.30
CA GLY A 59 -22.85 79.31 12.26
C GLY A 59 -23.90 78.24 12.58
N GLY A 60 -23.83 77.05 11.97
CA GLY A 60 -24.73 75.92 12.28
C GLY A 60 -24.33 75.15 13.55
N PRO A 61 -25.11 74.14 13.99
CA PRO A 61 -24.77 73.30 15.14
C PRO A 61 -23.40 72.63 14.99
N LEU A 62 -22.61 72.60 16.06
CA LEU A 62 -21.27 72.00 16.04
C LEU A 62 -21.35 70.46 16.03
N SER A 63 -21.28 69.88 14.82
CA SER A 63 -21.08 68.43 14.63
C SER A 63 -19.59 68.07 14.69
N LEU A 64 -19.22 67.07 15.48
CA LEU A 64 -17.84 66.73 15.79
C LEU A 64 -17.18 65.92 14.66
N THR A 65 -15.95 66.28 14.29
CA THR A 65 -15.16 65.59 13.25
C THR A 65 -14.45 64.34 13.76
N SER A 66 -14.13 64.28 15.07
CA SER A 66 -13.47 63.15 15.72
C SER A 66 -13.59 63.22 17.25
N ARG A 67 -13.16 62.17 17.96
CA ARG A 67 -13.01 62.19 19.42
C ARG A 67 -11.99 63.24 19.89
N ALA A 68 -10.96 63.52 19.09
CA ALA A 68 -9.99 64.57 19.37
C ALA A 68 -10.60 65.98 19.26
N ALA A 69 -11.50 66.19 18.28
CA ALA A 69 -12.25 67.43 18.18
C ALA A 69 -13.18 67.65 19.39
N PHE A 70 -13.77 66.57 19.94
CA PHE A 70 -14.52 66.68 21.20
C PHE A 70 -13.65 67.11 22.36
N GLN A 71 -12.45 66.53 22.48
CA GLN A 71 -11.49 66.92 23.51
C GLN A 71 -11.07 68.39 23.38
N GLN A 72 -10.80 68.88 22.17
CA GLN A 72 -10.49 70.29 21.92
C GLN A 72 -11.62 71.23 22.37
N VAL A 73 -12.88 70.84 22.10
CA VAL A 73 -14.05 71.61 22.56
C VAL A 73 -14.16 71.62 24.09
N CYS A 74 -13.81 70.51 24.76
CA CYS A 74 -13.78 70.44 26.22
C CYS A 74 -12.66 71.33 26.82
N GLU A 75 -11.54 71.45 26.11
CA GLU A 75 -10.40 72.32 26.47
C GLU A 75 -10.65 73.81 26.13
N GLY A 76 -11.81 74.14 25.54
CA GLY A 76 -12.22 75.51 25.22
C GLY A 76 -11.75 76.03 23.87
N TYR A 77 -11.15 75.19 23.03
CA TYR A 77 -10.75 75.55 21.67
C TYR A 77 -11.93 75.52 20.70
N ASP A 78 -11.85 76.35 19.68
CA ASP A 78 -12.80 76.34 18.56
C ASP A 78 -12.54 75.12 17.66
N SER A 79 -13.61 74.37 17.36
CA SER A 79 -13.59 73.27 16.40
C SER A 79 -14.50 73.58 15.22
N VAL A 80 -14.09 73.15 14.04
CA VAL A 80 -14.90 73.23 12.82
C VAL A 80 -15.84 72.03 12.75
N CYS A 81 -17.07 72.23 12.23
CA CYS A 81 -18.03 71.14 12.11
C CYS A 81 -17.70 70.17 10.96
N VAL A 82 -18.31 68.97 10.95
CA VAL A 82 -18.12 67.96 9.91
C VAL A 82 -18.35 68.52 8.51
N ASP A 83 -19.42 69.30 8.33
CA ASP A 83 -19.81 69.83 7.01
C ASP A 83 -18.84 70.90 6.48
N CYS A 84 -18.07 71.54 7.36
CA CYS A 84 -17.03 72.49 6.99
C CYS A 84 -15.65 71.83 6.82
N ASN A 85 -15.52 70.53 7.10
CA ASN A 85 -14.29 69.77 6.85
C ASN A 85 -14.40 69.00 5.53
N GLU A 86 -13.83 69.55 4.46
CA GLU A 86 -13.90 68.97 3.12
C GLU A 86 -13.26 67.57 3.04
N SER A 87 -12.14 67.36 3.73
CA SER A 87 -11.43 66.08 3.75
C SER A 87 -12.30 64.98 4.36
N LEU A 88 -12.92 65.25 5.50
CA LEU A 88 -13.84 64.32 6.16
C LEU A 88 -15.11 64.11 5.33
N THR A 89 -15.66 65.18 4.74
CA THR A 89 -16.86 65.10 3.90
C THR A 89 -16.60 64.25 2.63
N ALA A 90 -15.44 64.40 2.01
CA ALA A 90 -15.01 63.55 0.89
C ALA A 90 -14.85 62.08 1.31
N ALA A 91 -14.25 61.82 2.48
CA ALA A 91 -14.11 60.46 3.02
C ALA A 91 -15.48 59.83 3.32
N VAL A 92 -16.41 60.58 3.93
CA VAL A 92 -17.79 60.14 4.20
C VAL A 92 -18.52 59.81 2.89
N ARG A 93 -18.41 60.66 1.85
CA ARG A 93 -19.00 60.40 0.52
C ARG A 93 -18.51 59.08 -0.08
N LEU A 94 -17.22 58.78 0.05
CA LEU A 94 -16.64 57.51 -0.43
C LEU A 94 -17.12 56.28 0.36
N ILE A 95 -17.55 56.44 1.61
CA ILE A 95 -18.04 55.36 2.46
C ILE A 95 -19.50 55.04 2.13
N ILE A 96 -20.33 56.07 1.94
CA ILE A 96 -21.75 55.96 1.61
C ILE A 96 -22.06 55.70 0.12
N ASP A 97 -21.03 55.74 -0.75
CA ASP A 97 -21.17 55.50 -2.19
C ASP A 97 -21.94 54.19 -2.47
N PRO A 98 -23.10 54.26 -3.16
CA PRO A 98 -23.92 53.09 -3.48
C PRO A 98 -23.16 52.02 -4.27
N ALA A 99 -22.24 52.39 -5.16
CA ALA A 99 -21.47 51.43 -5.95
C ALA A 99 -20.52 50.62 -5.07
N ARG A 100 -19.89 51.28 -4.09
CA ARG A 100 -19.04 50.59 -3.10
C ARG A 100 -19.85 49.76 -2.12
N LYS A 101 -21.04 50.22 -1.72
CA LYS A 101 -21.98 49.43 -0.91
C LYS A 101 -22.38 48.14 -1.66
N ALA A 102 -22.83 48.25 -2.90
CA ALA A 102 -23.17 47.10 -3.75
C ALA A 102 -21.99 46.15 -3.95
N LYS A 103 -20.78 46.68 -4.18
CA LYS A 103 -19.55 45.86 -4.29
C LYS A 103 -19.24 45.09 -3.00
N ARG A 104 -19.43 45.71 -1.82
CA ARG A 104 -19.23 45.04 -0.52
C ARG A 104 -20.28 43.97 -0.26
N GLU A 105 -21.54 44.26 -0.56
CA GLU A 105 -22.64 43.30 -0.43
C GLU A 105 -22.42 42.10 -1.36
N ALA A 106 -22.02 42.33 -2.61
CA ALA A 106 -21.66 41.25 -3.54
C ALA A 106 -20.44 40.45 -3.08
N ALA A 107 -19.41 41.11 -2.54
CA ALA A 107 -18.24 40.42 -1.99
C ALA A 107 -18.59 39.58 -0.76
N ARG A 108 -19.49 40.08 0.10
CA ARG A 108 -19.99 39.36 1.28
C ARG A 108 -20.83 38.15 0.86
N ALA A 109 -21.75 38.32 -0.08
CA ALA A 109 -22.55 37.22 -0.63
C ALA A 109 -21.65 36.12 -1.23
N LYS A 110 -20.63 36.50 -2.02
CA LYS A 110 -19.65 35.56 -2.57
C LYS A 110 -18.81 34.86 -1.48
N ALA A 111 -18.47 35.56 -0.41
CA ALA A 111 -17.75 34.98 0.72
C ALA A 111 -18.65 33.99 1.51
N GLU A 112 -19.92 34.33 1.71
CA GLU A 112 -20.91 33.46 2.33
C GLU A 112 -21.14 32.19 1.50
N GLU A 113 -21.27 32.32 0.17
CA GLU A 113 -21.37 31.19 -0.76
C GLU A 113 -20.14 30.28 -0.69
N ARG A 114 -18.93 30.85 -0.76
CA ARG A 114 -17.68 30.09 -0.65
C ARG A 114 -17.57 29.37 0.70
N ASN A 115 -17.91 30.05 1.79
CA ASN A 115 -17.90 29.45 3.13
C ASN A 115 -18.90 28.29 3.23
N ALA A 116 -20.06 28.39 2.57
CA ALA A 116 -21.04 27.30 2.53
C ALA A 116 -20.51 26.08 1.78
N VAL A 117 -19.89 26.29 0.61
CA VAL A 117 -19.23 25.22 -0.17
C VAL A 117 -18.09 24.57 0.63
N ASP A 118 -17.21 25.37 1.24
CA ASP A 118 -16.09 24.87 2.04
C ASP A 118 -16.60 24.07 3.27
N SER A 119 -17.70 24.51 3.89
CA SER A 119 -18.34 23.81 5.01
C SER A 119 -18.99 22.50 4.58
N ALA A 120 -19.63 22.47 3.40
CA ALA A 120 -20.20 21.25 2.83
C ALA A 120 -19.10 20.23 2.49
N HIS A 121 -18.00 20.67 1.88
CA HIS A 121 -16.84 19.82 1.60
C HIS A 121 -16.20 19.27 2.88
N ALA A 122 -16.07 20.09 3.93
CA ALA A 122 -15.55 19.63 5.22
C ALA A 122 -16.45 18.55 5.86
N ARG A 123 -17.77 18.74 5.80
CA ARG A 123 -18.76 17.76 6.27
C ARG A 123 -18.72 16.46 5.44
N TRP A 124 -18.59 16.56 4.12
CA TRP A 124 -18.45 15.40 3.25
C TRP A 124 -17.20 14.56 3.57
N LYS A 125 -16.06 15.22 3.78
CA LYS A 125 -14.83 14.55 4.26
C LYS A 125 -14.98 13.92 5.65
N GLN A 126 -15.77 14.54 6.51
CA GLN A 126 -16.05 13.98 7.84
C GLN A 126 -16.88 12.69 7.72
N LEU A 127 -17.91 12.68 6.85
CA LEU A 127 -18.69 11.47 6.55
C LEU A 127 -17.81 10.35 5.98
N GLN A 128 -16.87 10.66 5.07
CA GLN A 128 -15.91 9.67 4.57
C GLN A 128 -15.09 9.02 5.71
N ARG A 129 -14.63 9.82 6.67
CA ARG A 129 -13.89 9.28 7.84
C ARG A 129 -14.77 8.39 8.71
N GLU A 130 -16.03 8.76 8.89
CA GLU A 130 -17.00 7.97 9.66
C GLU A 130 -17.26 6.62 8.98
N VAL A 131 -17.47 6.62 7.65
CA VAL A 131 -17.63 5.39 6.86
C VAL A 131 -16.39 4.48 6.97
N VAL A 132 -15.17 5.02 6.86
CA VAL A 132 -13.93 4.25 7.03
C VAL A 132 -13.82 3.67 8.46
N ALA A 133 -14.18 4.46 9.46
CA ALA A 133 -14.11 4.03 10.85
C ALA A 133 -15.13 2.92 11.18
N GLU A 134 -16.29 2.93 10.53
CA GLU A 134 -17.32 1.91 10.66
C GLU A 134 -16.95 0.62 9.92
N GLU A 135 -16.60 0.72 8.63
CA GLU A 135 -16.28 -0.44 7.78
C GLU A 135 -15.02 -1.18 8.26
N TYR A 136 -14.00 -0.44 8.68
CA TYR A 136 -12.71 -0.98 9.12
C TYR A 136 -12.49 -0.87 10.62
N ALA A 137 -13.55 -1.01 11.42
CA ALA A 137 -13.45 -0.98 12.87
C ALA A 137 -12.35 -1.94 13.37
N ALA A 138 -11.48 -1.43 14.25
CA ALA A 138 -10.39 -2.24 14.79
C ALA A 138 -10.95 -3.29 15.78
N VAL A 139 -10.76 -4.57 15.46
CA VAL A 139 -11.24 -5.69 16.27
C VAL A 139 -10.06 -6.57 16.66
N PHE A 140 -9.95 -6.86 17.96
CA PHE A 140 -8.86 -7.61 18.57
C PHE A 140 -9.44 -8.84 19.30
N PRO A 141 -9.62 -9.98 18.60
CA PRO A 141 -10.15 -11.20 19.21
C PRO A 141 -9.16 -11.78 20.23
N SER A 142 -9.64 -12.06 21.44
CA SER A 142 -8.84 -12.53 22.58
C SER A 142 -8.35 -13.98 22.45
N ASN A 143 -9.02 -14.79 21.61
CA ASN A 143 -8.77 -16.22 21.44
C ASN A 143 -8.55 -16.60 19.95
N GLY A 144 -8.18 -15.63 19.11
CA GLY A 144 -7.89 -15.90 17.71
C GLY A 144 -6.52 -16.56 17.57
N GLU A 145 -6.47 -17.80 17.09
CA GLU A 145 -5.19 -18.36 16.64
C GLU A 145 -4.75 -17.61 15.39
N VAL A 146 -3.45 -17.25 15.35
CA VAL A 146 -2.86 -16.65 14.15
C VAL A 146 -2.90 -17.72 13.03
N PRO A 147 -3.49 -17.42 11.87
CA PRO A 147 -3.68 -18.40 10.82
C PRO A 147 -2.35 -18.86 10.23
N ALA A 148 -2.26 -20.15 9.91
CA ALA A 148 -1.18 -20.68 9.10
C ALA A 148 -1.16 -19.98 7.73
N SER A 149 0.03 -19.61 7.27
CA SER A 149 0.26 -18.84 6.05
C SER A 149 1.53 -19.32 5.36
N GLY A 150 1.73 -18.96 4.09
CA GLY A 150 2.97 -19.26 3.38
C GLY A 150 4.17 -18.53 3.99
N VAL A 151 5.37 -19.09 3.79
CA VAL A 151 6.62 -18.54 4.36
C VAL A 151 6.84 -17.09 3.89
N ARG A 152 6.55 -16.79 2.63
CA ARG A 152 6.65 -15.44 2.06
C ARG A 152 5.76 -14.43 2.80
N GLU A 153 4.51 -14.79 3.04
CA GLU A 153 3.53 -13.96 3.74
C GLU A 153 3.97 -13.72 5.19
N MET A 154 4.39 -14.78 5.88
CA MET A 154 4.88 -14.68 7.25
C MET A 154 6.10 -13.74 7.35
N VAL A 155 7.07 -13.87 6.45
CA VAL A 155 8.25 -12.99 6.39
C VAL A 155 7.85 -11.54 6.09
N GLY A 156 6.89 -11.33 5.17
CA GLY A 156 6.36 -10.01 4.84
C GLY A 156 5.64 -9.34 6.02
N ALA A 157 4.82 -10.09 6.76
CA ALA A 157 4.17 -9.61 7.97
C ALA A 157 5.20 -9.28 9.06
N LEU A 158 6.19 -10.16 9.29
CA LEU A 158 7.25 -9.92 10.27
C LEU A 158 8.07 -8.67 9.94
N ALA A 159 8.35 -8.44 8.65
CA ALA A 159 9.03 -7.23 8.19
C ALA A 159 8.24 -5.95 8.50
N LEU A 160 6.91 -6.00 8.33
CA LEU A 160 6.03 -4.88 8.69
C LEU A 160 6.03 -4.61 10.20
N LEU A 161 5.99 -5.66 11.03
CA LEU A 161 5.96 -5.51 12.49
C LEU A 161 7.29 -4.96 13.05
N ARG A 162 8.43 -5.30 12.44
CA ARG A 162 9.75 -4.96 13.00
C ARG A 162 10.37 -3.68 12.43
N TYR A 163 10.05 -3.32 11.20
CA TYR A 163 10.69 -2.19 10.50
C TYR A 163 9.74 -1.03 10.19
N ALA A 164 8.44 -1.14 10.51
CA ALA A 164 7.55 -0.01 10.37
C ALA A 164 7.97 1.16 11.29
N PRO A 165 7.84 2.42 10.83
CA PRO A 165 8.06 3.59 11.69
C PRO A 165 7.15 3.66 12.92
N SER A 166 6.00 2.99 12.84
CA SER A 166 5.01 2.82 13.90
C SER A 166 4.36 1.45 13.70
N THR A 167 4.07 0.72 14.77
CA THR A 167 3.51 -0.64 14.70
C THR A 167 2.00 -0.68 14.98
N SER A 168 1.43 0.39 15.54
CA SER A 168 -0.01 0.51 15.75
C SER A 168 -0.49 1.98 15.75
N PRO A 169 -1.02 2.49 14.63
CA PRO A 169 -1.11 1.80 13.34
C PRO A 169 0.25 1.70 12.64
N ILE A 170 0.37 0.69 11.78
CA ILE A 170 1.40 0.62 10.76
C ILE A 170 1.09 1.69 9.71
N ALA A 171 1.97 2.68 9.61
CA ALA A 171 1.82 3.79 8.66
C ALA A 171 1.94 3.31 7.20
N GLY A 172 1.36 4.08 6.27
CA GLY A 172 1.31 3.71 4.85
C GLY A 172 2.71 3.49 4.28
N VAL A 173 2.93 2.31 3.71
CA VAL A 173 4.24 1.82 3.25
C VAL A 173 4.84 2.72 2.17
N GLY A 174 4.01 3.42 1.38
CA GLY A 174 4.48 4.37 0.37
C GLY A 174 5.26 5.58 0.91
N SER A 175 5.23 5.81 2.23
CA SER A 175 5.94 6.92 2.88
C SER A 175 7.19 6.48 3.67
N TRP A 176 7.53 5.19 3.63
CA TRP A 176 8.64 4.67 4.42
C TRP A 176 10.00 5.11 3.86
N PRO A 177 11.01 5.34 4.73
CA PRO A 177 12.35 5.69 4.28
C PRO A 177 13.04 4.51 3.58
N ASP A 178 12.89 3.31 4.15
CA ASP A 178 13.35 2.06 3.55
C ASP A 178 12.14 1.32 2.96
N PRO A 179 12.22 0.79 1.72
CA PRO A 179 11.08 0.08 1.15
C PRO A 179 10.83 -1.24 1.88
N LEU A 180 9.57 -1.64 1.95
CA LEU A 180 9.18 -2.93 2.54
C LEU A 180 9.80 -4.10 1.76
N TYR A 181 9.64 -4.05 0.44
CA TYR A 181 10.08 -5.08 -0.50
C TYR A 181 11.05 -4.47 -1.53
N PRO A 182 12.04 -5.21 -2.06
CA PRO A 182 13.00 -4.61 -3.01
C PRO A 182 12.33 -4.10 -4.30
N ASP A 183 11.31 -4.79 -4.81
CA ASP A 183 10.48 -4.30 -5.92
C ASP A 183 9.23 -3.56 -5.41
N ASN A 184 9.26 -2.23 -5.46
CA ASN A 184 8.13 -1.39 -5.04
C ASN A 184 6.82 -1.70 -5.81
N GLY A 185 6.91 -2.22 -7.05
CA GLY A 185 5.74 -2.62 -7.83
C GLY A 185 5.00 -3.82 -7.25
N LYS A 186 5.71 -4.71 -6.55
CA LYS A 186 5.14 -5.92 -5.90
C LYS A 186 4.61 -5.66 -4.49
N THR A 187 4.99 -4.56 -3.84
CA THR A 187 4.57 -4.22 -2.46
C THR A 187 3.05 -4.19 -2.30
N GLY A 188 2.30 -3.65 -3.26
CA GLY A 188 0.83 -3.61 -3.19
C GLY A 188 0.19 -5.00 -3.20
N SER A 189 0.73 -5.91 -4.03
CA SER A 189 0.27 -7.31 -4.11
C SER A 189 0.59 -8.07 -2.82
N LEU A 190 1.78 -7.86 -2.26
CA LEU A 190 2.18 -8.41 -0.97
C LEU A 190 1.19 -7.99 0.12
N LEU A 191 0.94 -6.69 0.30
CA LEU A 191 -0.01 -6.18 1.29
C LEU A 191 -1.41 -6.78 1.12
N GLY A 192 -1.91 -6.86 -0.12
CA GLY A 192 -3.19 -7.51 -0.40
C GLY A 192 -3.21 -8.99 -0.01
N THR A 193 -2.10 -9.70 -0.16
CA THR A 193 -1.97 -11.11 0.23
C THR A 193 -1.92 -11.26 1.75
N LEU A 194 -1.23 -10.37 2.47
CA LEU A 194 -1.19 -10.37 3.93
C LEU A 194 -2.57 -10.10 4.55
N ILE A 195 -3.39 -9.26 3.90
CA ILE A 195 -4.78 -9.01 4.33
C ILE A 195 -5.66 -10.24 4.09
N ARG A 196 -5.54 -10.89 2.93
CA ARG A 196 -6.28 -12.13 2.63
C ARG A 196 -5.88 -13.29 3.55
N ALA A 197 -4.61 -13.34 3.95
CA ALA A 197 -4.08 -14.29 4.93
C ALA A 197 -4.47 -13.94 6.38
N ASP A 198 -5.21 -12.84 6.60
CA ASP A 198 -5.59 -12.32 7.92
C ASP A 198 -4.40 -12.11 8.88
N LEU A 199 -3.21 -11.87 8.32
CA LEU A 199 -2.02 -11.44 9.08
C LEU A 199 -2.04 -9.93 9.35
N LEU A 200 -2.80 -9.18 8.54
CA LEU A 200 -3.00 -7.74 8.66
C LEU A 200 -4.44 -7.36 8.36
N ARG A 201 -4.90 -6.26 8.96
CA ARG A 201 -6.15 -5.60 8.59
C ARG A 201 -5.94 -4.11 8.39
N ILE A 202 -6.82 -3.50 7.60
CA ILE A 202 -6.82 -2.05 7.37
C ILE A 202 -7.25 -1.36 8.67
N HIS A 203 -6.47 -0.39 9.12
CA HIS A 203 -6.74 0.35 10.35
C HIS A 203 -7.75 1.48 10.08
N PRO A 204 -8.69 1.78 11.00
CA PRO A 204 -9.73 2.80 10.80
C PRO A 204 -9.18 4.24 10.73
N SER A 205 -7.92 4.45 11.17
CA SER A 205 -7.24 5.75 10.99
C SER A 205 -6.61 5.94 9.61
N SER A 206 -6.85 5.02 8.66
CA SER A 206 -6.38 5.17 7.28
C SER A 206 -6.91 6.47 6.68
N PRO A 207 -6.09 7.23 5.93
CA PRO A 207 -6.55 8.47 5.33
C PRO A 207 -7.63 8.18 4.29
N VAL A 208 -8.63 9.05 4.16
CA VAL A 208 -9.72 8.88 3.18
C VAL A 208 -9.20 8.77 1.75
N THR A 209 -8.04 9.36 1.44
CA THR A 209 -7.38 9.27 0.14
C THR A 209 -6.78 7.89 -0.16
N ALA A 210 -6.74 6.98 0.82
CA ALA A 210 -6.33 5.59 0.60
C ALA A 210 -7.46 4.75 -0.01
N PHE A 211 -8.67 5.29 -0.16
CA PHE A 211 -9.83 4.55 -0.64
C PHE A 211 -10.36 5.13 -1.95
N VAL A 212 -10.97 4.27 -2.77
CA VAL A 212 -11.70 4.67 -3.97
C VAL A 212 -13.14 4.97 -3.55
N TRP A 213 -13.61 6.19 -3.77
CA TRP A 213 -14.93 6.65 -3.37
C TRP A 213 -15.88 6.76 -4.56
N GLU A 214 -17.17 6.64 -4.27
CA GLU A 214 -18.26 6.93 -5.20
C GLU A 214 -19.23 7.95 -4.55
N PRO A 215 -19.40 9.16 -5.10
CA PRO A 215 -18.62 9.77 -6.20
C PRO A 215 -17.13 9.97 -5.87
N VAL A 216 -16.26 10.06 -6.88
CA VAL A 216 -14.79 10.09 -6.69
C VAL A 216 -14.36 11.39 -6.02
N THR A 217 -15.04 12.49 -6.35
CA THR A 217 -14.73 13.83 -5.83
C THR A 217 -15.96 14.54 -5.28
N PHE A 218 -15.72 15.53 -4.41
CA PHE A 218 -16.78 16.40 -3.92
C PHE A 218 -17.42 17.21 -5.05
N GLU A 219 -16.64 17.62 -6.04
CA GLU A 219 -17.10 18.37 -7.21
C GLU A 219 -18.06 17.55 -8.07
N GLU A 220 -17.80 16.24 -8.26
CA GLU A 220 -18.73 15.33 -8.93
C GLU A 220 -20.02 15.17 -8.14
N ALA A 221 -19.93 14.94 -6.82
CA ALA A 221 -21.11 14.84 -5.96
C ALA A 221 -21.97 16.12 -5.98
N LEU A 222 -21.32 17.29 -6.01
CA LEU A 222 -22.00 18.58 -6.14
C LEU A 222 -22.64 18.75 -7.51
N HIS A 223 -22.00 18.26 -8.57
CA HIS A 223 -22.55 18.30 -9.92
C HIS A 223 -23.78 17.39 -10.05
N GLU A 224 -23.73 16.18 -9.48
CA GLU A 224 -24.86 15.25 -9.42
C GLU A 224 -26.04 15.82 -8.61
N ALA A 225 -25.76 16.62 -7.58
CA ALA A 225 -26.75 17.37 -6.81
C ALA A 225 -27.22 18.67 -7.49
N GLU A 226 -26.85 18.92 -8.76
CA GLU A 226 -27.17 20.13 -9.52
C GLU A 226 -26.77 21.45 -8.82
N GLY A 227 -25.73 21.40 -7.97
CA GLY A 227 -25.26 22.55 -7.20
C GLY A 227 -25.97 22.78 -5.86
N ASP A 228 -26.96 21.94 -5.50
CA ASP A 228 -27.62 22.01 -4.20
C ASP A 228 -26.75 21.35 -3.11
N LEU A 229 -26.28 22.16 -2.15
CA LEU A 229 -25.42 21.72 -1.06
C LEU A 229 -26.12 20.80 -0.05
N ASP A 230 -27.46 20.86 0.03
CA ASP A 230 -28.24 20.04 0.95
C ASP A 230 -28.67 18.70 0.32
N ALA A 231 -28.58 18.58 -1.01
CA ALA A 231 -28.89 17.37 -1.76
C ALA A 231 -27.66 16.47 -2.03
N ILE A 232 -26.46 16.87 -1.59
CA ILE A 232 -25.24 16.07 -1.75
C ILE A 232 -25.40 14.74 -1.01
N GLY A 233 -25.30 13.63 -1.75
CA GLY A 233 -25.40 12.28 -1.24
C GLY A 233 -24.28 11.92 -0.25
N THR A 234 -24.51 10.85 0.52
CA THR A 234 -23.47 10.28 1.40
C THR A 234 -22.42 9.57 0.54
N PRO A 235 -21.12 9.80 0.77
CA PRO A 235 -20.07 9.11 0.03
C PRO A 235 -20.13 7.60 0.28
N HIS A 236 -20.07 6.82 -0.79
CA HIS A 236 -20.10 5.37 -0.75
C HIS A 236 -18.68 4.79 -0.94
N LEU A 237 -18.40 3.71 -0.21
CA LEU A 237 -17.14 2.98 -0.27
C LEU A 237 -17.38 1.59 -0.91
N PRO A 238 -17.05 1.38 -2.20
CA PRO A 238 -17.26 0.12 -2.91
C PRO A 238 -16.28 -1.02 -2.51
N GLY A 239 -15.37 -0.78 -1.55
CA GLY A 239 -14.41 -1.78 -1.05
C GLY A 239 -13.03 -1.75 -1.70
N ASN A 240 -12.82 -0.93 -2.74
CA ASN A 240 -11.51 -0.76 -3.38
C ASN A 240 -10.64 0.26 -2.62
N PHE A 241 -9.34 -0.01 -2.52
CA PHE A 241 -8.38 0.85 -1.82
C PHE A 241 -6.99 0.80 -2.45
N TYR A 242 -6.14 1.76 -2.08
CA TYR A 242 -4.74 1.90 -2.50
C TYR A 242 -3.81 1.38 -1.39
N PRO A 243 -3.22 0.18 -1.53
CA PRO A 243 -2.53 -0.48 -0.43
C PRO A 243 -1.32 0.30 0.13
N LEU A 244 -0.61 1.05 -0.71
CA LEU A 244 0.56 1.81 -0.27
C LEU A 244 0.21 3.01 0.62
N ALA A 245 -1.02 3.52 0.55
CA ALA A 245 -1.49 4.69 1.28
C ALA A 245 -2.30 4.33 2.54
N ALA A 246 -2.84 3.11 2.63
CA ALA A 246 -3.63 2.66 3.76
C ALA A 246 -2.74 2.43 5.01
N HIS A 247 -3.36 2.55 6.18
CA HIS A 247 -2.76 2.16 7.46
C HIS A 247 -3.17 0.74 7.82
N TYR A 248 -2.31 0.01 8.52
CA TYR A 248 -2.57 -1.38 8.87
C TYR A 248 -2.42 -1.65 10.37
N TYR A 249 -2.95 -2.78 10.83
CA TYR A 249 -2.70 -3.31 12.17
C TYR A 249 -2.70 -4.84 12.14
N ALA A 250 -2.00 -5.43 13.12
CA ALA A 250 -2.06 -6.87 13.39
C ALA A 250 -3.36 -7.20 14.15
N PRO A 251 -4.22 -8.11 13.65
CA PRO A 251 -5.54 -8.29 14.25
C PRO A 251 -5.55 -9.21 15.47
N HIS A 252 -4.63 -10.18 15.58
CA HIS A 252 -4.74 -11.25 16.59
C HIS A 252 -4.12 -10.85 17.92
N GLY A 253 -4.97 -10.57 18.92
CA GLY A 253 -4.59 -10.34 20.31
C GLY A 253 -5.67 -9.59 21.11
N THR A 254 -5.36 -9.20 22.36
CA THR A 254 -6.34 -8.53 23.25
C THR A 254 -6.37 -7.02 23.13
N SER A 255 -5.35 -6.42 22.52
CA SER A 255 -5.21 -4.99 22.29
C SER A 255 -4.21 -4.75 21.16
N ALA A 256 -4.18 -3.55 20.60
CA ALA A 256 -3.21 -3.15 19.58
C ALA A 256 -1.75 -3.55 19.88
N GLY A 257 -1.24 -3.22 21.08
CA GLY A 257 0.13 -3.55 21.46
C GLY A 257 0.34 -5.05 21.64
N LYS A 258 -0.62 -5.73 22.28
CA LYS A 258 -0.55 -7.18 22.48
C LYS A 258 -0.67 -7.96 21.18
N ALA A 259 -1.45 -7.48 20.22
CA ALA A 259 -1.61 -8.14 18.95
C ALA A 259 -0.31 -8.12 18.13
N VAL A 260 0.43 -7.01 18.17
CA VAL A 260 1.77 -6.95 17.56
C VAL A 260 2.73 -7.93 18.23
N GLU A 261 2.76 -7.98 19.57
CA GLU A 261 3.63 -8.90 20.31
C GLU A 261 3.29 -10.38 20.03
N GLU A 262 2.01 -10.74 20.04
CA GLU A 262 1.53 -12.11 19.84
C GLU A 262 1.75 -12.57 18.40
N VAL A 263 1.46 -11.73 17.40
CA VAL A 263 1.72 -12.06 15.99
C VAL A 263 3.22 -12.14 15.73
N ASP A 264 4.05 -11.22 16.24
CA ASP A 264 5.51 -11.30 16.07
C ASP A 264 6.09 -12.58 16.67
N ALA A 265 5.67 -12.95 17.89
CA ALA A 265 6.11 -14.16 18.55
C ALA A 265 5.66 -15.42 17.80
N HIS A 266 4.40 -15.46 17.35
CA HIS A 266 3.87 -16.57 16.56
C HIS A 266 4.64 -16.73 15.25
N LEU A 267 4.83 -15.65 14.49
CA LEU A 267 5.55 -15.69 13.21
C LEU A 267 7.01 -16.07 13.42
N THR A 268 7.66 -15.62 14.49
CA THR A 268 9.05 -15.99 14.81
C THR A 268 9.17 -17.48 15.12
N GLY A 269 8.25 -18.05 15.91
CA GLY A 269 8.22 -19.49 16.17
C GLY A 269 7.92 -20.28 14.89
N ALA A 270 6.88 -19.91 14.16
CA ALA A 270 6.48 -20.58 12.93
C ALA A 270 7.53 -20.49 11.81
N LEU A 271 8.42 -19.50 11.85
CA LEU A 271 9.53 -19.31 10.92
C LEU A 271 10.89 -19.75 11.50
N ALA A 272 10.93 -20.43 12.65
CA ALA A 272 12.17 -20.97 13.20
C ALA A 272 12.66 -22.13 12.31
N PRO A 273 13.86 -22.04 11.68
CA PRO A 273 14.33 -23.08 10.76
C PRO A 273 14.39 -24.49 11.35
N SER A 274 14.63 -24.60 12.67
CA SER A 274 14.69 -25.86 13.42
C SER A 274 13.35 -26.56 13.58
N GLU A 275 12.24 -25.86 13.36
CA GLU A 275 10.87 -26.40 13.48
C GLU A 275 10.22 -26.61 12.10
N MET A 276 10.93 -26.27 11.02
CA MET A 276 10.40 -26.37 9.66
C MET A 276 10.50 -27.79 9.10
N THR A 277 9.49 -28.15 8.31
CA THR A 277 9.55 -29.29 7.40
C THR A 277 10.44 -28.97 6.20
N GLU A 278 10.88 -30.00 5.46
CA GLU A 278 11.69 -29.85 4.25
C GLU A 278 11.05 -28.88 3.24
N ALA A 279 9.74 -29.05 2.99
CA ALA A 279 9.00 -28.18 2.08
C ALA A 279 9.04 -26.70 2.51
N ARG A 280 8.88 -26.41 3.82
CA ARG A 280 8.94 -25.04 4.34
C ARG A 280 10.36 -24.46 4.33
N GLN A 281 11.38 -25.30 4.52
CA GLN A 281 12.77 -24.88 4.35
C GLN A 281 13.08 -24.52 2.89
N GLU A 282 12.59 -25.30 1.93
CA GLU A 282 12.73 -24.97 0.50
C GLU A 282 11.96 -23.69 0.13
N ASP A 283 10.76 -23.47 0.68
CA ASP A 283 10.04 -22.19 0.54
C ASP A 283 10.85 -21.01 1.12
N LEU A 284 11.49 -21.19 2.28
CA LEU A 284 12.36 -20.19 2.89
C LEU A 284 13.55 -19.84 1.99
N LEU A 285 14.20 -20.86 1.41
CA LEU A 285 15.28 -20.69 0.45
C LEU A 285 14.79 -20.02 -0.85
N ALA A 286 13.58 -20.34 -1.32
CA ALA A 286 12.98 -19.69 -2.47
C ALA A 286 12.75 -18.19 -2.24
N VAL A 287 12.27 -17.82 -1.04
CA VAL A 287 12.12 -16.41 -0.62
C VAL A 287 13.49 -15.73 -0.50
N ALA A 288 14.52 -16.41 0.04
CA ALA A 288 15.88 -15.89 0.11
C ALA A 288 16.44 -15.58 -1.28
N ARG A 289 16.30 -16.51 -2.23
CA ARG A 289 16.72 -16.34 -3.63
C ARG A 289 16.01 -15.14 -4.26
N GLU A 290 14.69 -15.06 -4.09
CA GLU A 290 13.87 -13.95 -4.61
C GLU A 290 14.36 -12.61 -4.07
N LEU A 291 14.57 -12.49 -2.74
CA LEU A 291 15.01 -11.24 -2.14
C LEU A 291 16.41 -10.84 -2.62
N ILE A 292 17.37 -11.76 -2.70
CA ILE A 292 18.71 -11.47 -3.25
C ILE A 292 18.60 -10.95 -4.70
N ALA A 293 17.82 -11.62 -5.55
CA ALA A 293 17.67 -11.23 -6.94
C ALA A 293 17.02 -9.86 -7.09
N GLU A 294 15.91 -9.61 -6.38
CA GLU A 294 15.18 -8.33 -6.45
C GLU A 294 15.99 -7.18 -5.84
N GLU A 295 16.82 -7.44 -4.83
CA GLU A 295 17.78 -6.46 -4.32
C GLU A 295 18.84 -6.06 -5.34
N ALA A 296 19.36 -7.03 -6.10
CA ALA A 296 20.28 -6.77 -7.20
C ALA A 296 19.62 -5.95 -8.32
N LEU A 297 18.36 -6.24 -8.65
CA LEU A 297 17.58 -5.49 -9.64
C LEU A 297 17.28 -4.05 -9.17
N ARG A 298 16.92 -3.88 -7.90
CA ARG A 298 16.75 -2.56 -7.27
C ARG A 298 18.03 -1.75 -7.37
N TYR A 299 19.17 -2.35 -7.02
CA TYR A 299 20.47 -1.68 -7.15
C TYR A 299 20.80 -1.35 -8.61
N PHE A 300 20.51 -2.24 -9.56
CA PHE A 300 20.73 -2.00 -10.99
C PHE A 300 19.97 -0.77 -11.48
N THR A 301 18.69 -0.66 -11.14
CA THR A 301 17.85 0.50 -11.48
C THR A 301 18.39 1.78 -10.86
N ASN A 302 18.67 1.78 -9.55
CA ASN A 302 19.22 2.97 -8.88
C ASN A 302 20.56 3.42 -9.49
N ARG A 303 21.41 2.47 -9.90
CA ARG A 303 22.69 2.78 -10.56
C ARG A 303 22.52 3.38 -11.94
N LEU A 304 21.50 3.00 -12.70
CA LEU A 304 21.19 3.67 -13.97
C LEU A 304 20.77 5.11 -13.73
N ASP A 305 19.91 5.34 -12.74
CA ASP A 305 19.44 6.67 -12.36
C ASP A 305 20.59 7.58 -11.91
N ASP A 306 21.47 7.09 -11.02
CA ASP A 306 22.69 7.79 -10.58
C ASP A 306 23.59 8.19 -11.75
N LEU A 307 23.63 7.36 -12.80
CA LEU A 307 24.44 7.56 -14.00
C LEU A 307 23.70 8.36 -15.08
N ASN A 308 22.48 8.84 -14.81
CA ASN A 308 21.60 9.55 -15.75
C ASN A 308 21.34 8.76 -17.04
N LEU A 309 21.24 7.44 -16.91
CA LEU A 309 20.84 6.51 -17.96
C LEU A 309 19.33 6.21 -17.83
N PRO A 310 18.61 5.99 -18.95
CA PRO A 310 17.19 5.69 -18.90
C PRO A 310 16.94 4.32 -18.26
N ALA A 311 15.75 4.15 -17.70
CA ALA A 311 15.28 2.87 -17.18
C ALA A 311 15.36 1.75 -18.21
N VAL A 312 15.39 0.51 -17.71
CA VAL A 312 15.45 -0.69 -18.55
C VAL A 312 14.18 -0.79 -19.40
N PRO A 313 14.29 -0.90 -20.74
CA PRO A 313 13.14 -1.14 -21.59
C PRO A 313 12.39 -2.43 -21.23
N GLU A 314 11.06 -2.43 -21.31
CA GLU A 314 10.20 -3.57 -20.92
C GLU A 314 10.60 -4.89 -21.60
N ASN A 315 10.97 -4.84 -22.89
CA ASN A 315 11.41 -6.00 -23.67
C ASN A 315 12.76 -6.60 -23.19
N HIS A 316 13.48 -5.92 -22.30
CA HIS A 316 14.73 -6.39 -21.70
C HIS A 316 14.61 -6.69 -20.21
N ALA A 317 13.53 -6.26 -19.54
CA ALA A 317 13.32 -6.46 -18.11
C ALA A 317 13.26 -7.94 -17.72
N ALA A 318 12.57 -8.78 -18.52
CA ALA A 318 12.47 -10.22 -18.27
C ALA A 318 13.84 -10.92 -18.29
N ARG A 319 14.69 -10.59 -19.27
CA ARG A 319 16.05 -11.18 -19.39
C ARG A 319 16.96 -10.75 -18.24
N LEU A 320 16.86 -9.47 -17.85
CA LEU A 320 17.61 -8.95 -16.71
C LEU A 320 17.20 -9.67 -15.42
N SER A 321 15.89 -9.83 -15.20
CA SER A 321 15.34 -10.55 -14.06
C SER A 321 15.80 -12.01 -14.05
N GLU A 322 15.65 -12.72 -15.17
CA GLU A 322 16.11 -14.12 -15.29
C GLU A 322 17.61 -14.28 -14.95
N ALA A 323 18.46 -13.38 -15.46
CA ALA A 323 19.89 -13.40 -15.16
C ALA A 323 20.17 -13.16 -13.67
N ALA A 324 19.44 -12.24 -13.02
CA ALA A 324 19.56 -11.94 -11.60
C ALA A 324 19.15 -13.13 -10.72
N TYR A 325 18.02 -13.78 -11.05
CA TYR A 325 17.54 -14.96 -10.31
C TYR A 325 18.51 -16.14 -10.44
N LYS A 326 19.05 -16.40 -11.64
CA LYS A 326 20.03 -17.49 -11.83
C LYS A 326 21.31 -17.29 -11.03
N VAL A 327 21.86 -16.06 -11.04
CA VAL A 327 23.11 -15.82 -10.28
C VAL A 327 22.87 -15.82 -8.77
N ALA A 328 21.66 -15.43 -8.30
CA ALA A 328 21.26 -15.47 -6.89
C ALA A 328 21.18 -16.90 -6.31
N GLU A 329 21.08 -17.94 -7.15
CA GLU A 329 21.12 -19.34 -6.69
C GLU A 329 22.51 -19.77 -6.20
N ILE A 330 23.56 -19.04 -6.57
CA ILE A 330 24.94 -19.50 -6.39
C ILE A 330 25.79 -18.44 -5.67
N ARG A 331 25.56 -17.15 -5.94
CA ARG A 331 26.40 -16.05 -5.44
C ARG A 331 25.69 -15.21 -4.39
N PRO A 332 26.42 -14.69 -3.38
CA PRO A 332 25.86 -13.78 -2.40
C PRO A 332 25.59 -12.39 -3.02
N LEU A 333 24.73 -11.60 -2.37
CA LEU A 333 24.28 -10.31 -2.90
C LEU A 333 25.44 -9.33 -3.15
N GLY A 334 26.48 -9.35 -2.31
CA GLY A 334 27.64 -8.46 -2.44
C GLY A 334 28.45 -8.70 -3.71
N GLU A 335 28.54 -9.95 -4.18
CA GLU A 335 29.17 -10.30 -5.45
C GLU A 335 28.28 -9.89 -6.63
N ILE A 336 26.96 -10.08 -6.52
CA ILE A 336 26.02 -9.67 -7.58
C ILE A 336 26.03 -8.15 -7.75
N TYR A 337 26.11 -7.39 -6.65
CA TYR A 337 26.33 -5.94 -6.70
C TYR A 337 27.60 -5.55 -7.45
N ASN A 338 28.67 -6.34 -7.36
CA ASN A 338 29.87 -6.12 -8.17
C ASN A 338 29.57 -6.26 -9.67
N LEU A 339 28.84 -7.30 -10.07
CA LEU A 339 28.44 -7.53 -11.46
C LEU A 339 27.58 -6.37 -11.98
N VAL A 340 26.58 -5.94 -11.21
CA VAL A 340 25.72 -4.80 -11.52
C VAL A 340 26.55 -3.52 -11.69
N TRP A 341 27.45 -3.24 -10.76
CA TRP A 341 28.30 -2.04 -10.81
C TRP A 341 29.22 -2.06 -12.04
N ARG A 342 29.84 -3.19 -12.38
CA ARG A 342 30.68 -3.33 -13.57
C ARG A 342 29.88 -3.10 -14.85
N ALA A 343 28.69 -3.69 -14.94
CA ALA A 343 27.82 -3.58 -16.10
C ALA A 343 27.34 -2.14 -16.34
N THR A 344 26.83 -1.49 -15.29
CA THR A 344 26.33 -0.10 -15.37
C THR A 344 27.46 0.91 -15.59
N ARG A 345 28.62 0.71 -14.96
CA ARG A 345 29.81 1.54 -15.22
C ARG A 345 30.30 1.44 -16.67
N ALA A 346 30.38 0.22 -17.22
CA ALA A 346 30.78 0.02 -18.61
C ALA A 346 29.81 0.72 -19.58
N ALA A 347 28.51 0.69 -19.28
CA ALA A 347 27.50 1.42 -20.05
C ALA A 347 27.67 2.95 -19.96
N ALA A 348 27.95 3.50 -18.77
CA ALA A 348 28.22 4.93 -18.62
C ALA A 348 29.51 5.35 -19.36
N GLU A 349 30.58 4.56 -19.29
CA GLU A 349 31.81 4.81 -20.05
C GLU A 349 31.55 4.75 -21.56
N ALA A 350 30.73 3.81 -22.02
CA ALA A 350 30.32 3.72 -23.43
C ALA A 350 29.48 4.94 -23.87
N ALA A 351 28.60 5.44 -23.00
CA ALA A 351 27.79 6.63 -23.24
C ALA A 351 28.66 7.89 -23.39
N GLN A 352 29.69 8.02 -22.56
CA GLN A 352 30.66 9.12 -22.64
C GLN A 352 31.49 9.06 -23.93
N LYS A 353 31.92 7.85 -24.34
CA LYS A 353 32.68 7.64 -25.59
C LYS A 353 31.85 7.87 -26.85
N ASN A 354 30.53 7.69 -26.79
CA ASN A 354 29.62 7.79 -27.94
C ASN A 354 28.46 8.78 -27.69
N PRO A 355 28.71 10.11 -27.61
CA PRO A 355 27.67 11.09 -27.22
C PRO A 355 26.47 11.18 -28.16
N ARG A 356 26.63 10.74 -29.42
CA ARG A 356 25.57 10.76 -30.44
C ARG A 356 24.69 9.51 -30.44
N ALA A 357 25.08 8.45 -29.72
CA ALA A 357 24.29 7.23 -29.62
C ALA A 357 23.07 7.46 -28.70
N PRO A 358 21.89 6.88 -28.99
CA PRO A 358 20.75 6.98 -28.10
C PRO A 358 21.07 6.36 -26.74
N ARG A 359 20.77 7.07 -25.64
CA ARG A 359 21.07 6.59 -24.28
C ARG A 359 20.40 5.25 -23.94
N ALA A 360 19.24 4.97 -24.53
CA ALA A 360 18.57 3.67 -24.39
C ALA A 360 19.46 2.49 -24.82
N HIS A 361 20.31 2.67 -25.83
CA HIS A 361 21.25 1.63 -26.26
C HIS A 361 22.32 1.35 -25.20
N MET A 362 22.66 2.34 -24.36
CA MET A 362 23.61 2.19 -23.27
C MET A 362 23.01 1.37 -22.13
N THR A 363 21.73 1.58 -21.82
CA THR A 363 20.99 0.73 -20.87
C THR A 363 20.91 -0.71 -21.38
N THR A 364 20.60 -0.94 -22.66
CA THR A 364 20.64 -2.29 -23.26
C THR A 364 22.04 -2.91 -23.18
N HIS A 365 23.10 -2.12 -23.41
CA HIS A 365 24.49 -2.58 -23.23
C HIS A 365 24.78 -2.99 -21.77
N ALA A 366 24.28 -2.25 -20.78
CA ALA A 366 24.39 -2.63 -19.37
C ALA A 366 23.72 -3.99 -19.12
N VAL A 367 22.49 -4.19 -19.61
CA VAL A 367 21.75 -5.46 -19.44
C VAL A 367 22.51 -6.63 -20.06
N ASN A 368 22.94 -6.51 -21.32
CA ASN A 368 23.67 -7.57 -22.00
C ASN A 368 25.00 -7.91 -21.30
N ARG A 369 25.67 -6.88 -20.76
CA ARG A 369 26.91 -7.06 -20.00
C ARG A 369 26.66 -7.80 -18.69
N PHE A 370 25.64 -7.40 -17.94
CA PHE A 370 25.25 -8.08 -16.71
C PHE A 370 24.86 -9.54 -16.99
N GLU A 371 24.06 -9.80 -18.01
CA GLU A 371 23.67 -11.15 -18.43
C GLU A 371 24.88 -12.02 -18.74
N THR A 372 25.85 -11.51 -19.51
CA THR A 372 27.09 -12.24 -19.84
C THR A 372 27.92 -12.54 -18.60
N ASP A 373 28.10 -11.55 -17.71
CA ASP A 373 28.89 -11.72 -16.50
C ASP A 373 28.16 -12.64 -15.48
N ALA A 374 26.82 -12.59 -15.39
CA ALA A 374 26.00 -13.47 -14.56
C ALA A 374 26.05 -14.93 -15.05
N GLN A 375 25.95 -15.17 -16.37
CA GLN A 375 26.13 -16.49 -16.97
C GLN A 375 27.52 -17.05 -16.65
N ARG A 376 28.57 -16.24 -16.73
CA ARG A 376 29.92 -16.64 -16.33
C ARG A 376 30.01 -16.98 -14.85
N ALA A 377 29.45 -16.15 -13.97
CA ALA A 377 29.45 -16.38 -12.52
C ALA A 377 28.72 -17.67 -12.11
N THR A 378 27.73 -18.06 -12.91
CA THR A 378 26.98 -19.31 -12.76
C THR A 378 27.79 -20.51 -13.28
N ALA A 379 28.45 -20.37 -14.43
CA ALA A 379 29.22 -21.46 -15.06
C ALA A 379 30.57 -21.72 -14.39
N ASP A 380 31.17 -20.72 -13.73
CA ASP A 380 32.45 -20.80 -13.05
C ASP A 380 32.31 -20.36 -11.58
N PRO A 381 31.96 -21.28 -10.65
CA PRO A 381 31.89 -21.00 -9.21
C PRO A 381 33.23 -20.56 -8.61
N GLY A 382 34.36 -20.95 -9.23
CA GLY A 382 35.69 -20.53 -8.82
C GLY A 382 36.06 -19.11 -9.24
N TRP A 383 35.21 -18.42 -10.00
CA TRP A 383 35.48 -17.05 -10.42
C TRP A 383 35.48 -16.11 -9.21
N GLU A 384 36.66 -15.59 -8.87
CA GLU A 384 36.82 -14.61 -7.79
C GLU A 384 36.20 -13.26 -8.16
N LEU A 385 35.13 -12.91 -7.45
CA LEU A 385 34.49 -11.62 -7.50
C LEU A 385 34.74 -10.89 -6.18
N LYS A 386 35.19 -9.64 -6.25
CA LYS A 386 35.34 -8.83 -5.04
C LYS A 386 33.96 -8.38 -4.56
N PRO A 387 33.45 -8.84 -3.40
CA PRO A 387 32.14 -8.43 -2.93
C PRO A 387 32.15 -6.96 -2.52
N PHE A 388 31.01 -6.30 -2.71
CA PHE A 388 30.71 -5.05 -2.02
C PHE A 388 30.33 -5.37 -0.58
N THR A 389 30.81 -4.61 0.40
CA THR A 389 30.46 -4.82 1.82
C THR A 389 29.26 -3.98 2.26
N ALA A 390 29.02 -2.85 1.61
CA ALA A 390 27.84 -2.02 1.82
C ALA A 390 27.66 -1.05 0.64
N ILE A 391 26.42 -0.69 0.32
CA ILE A 391 26.10 0.41 -0.58
C ILE A 391 25.63 1.59 0.26
N THR A 392 26.39 2.68 0.24
CA THR A 392 26.05 3.90 0.99
C THR A 392 24.68 4.42 0.57
N GLY A 393 23.76 4.56 1.55
CA GLY A 393 22.43 5.12 1.32
C GLY A 393 21.42 4.19 0.65
N GLN A 394 21.78 2.92 0.41
CA GLN A 394 20.87 1.90 -0.15
C GLN A 394 20.99 0.61 0.66
N GLY A 395 20.47 0.64 1.89
CA GLY A 395 20.38 -0.55 2.74
C GLY A 395 19.35 -1.55 2.21
N PRO A 396 19.42 -2.84 2.61
CA PRO A 396 18.43 -3.84 2.20
C PRO A 396 17.00 -3.44 2.60
N ALA A 397 16.02 -3.83 1.80
CA ALA A 397 14.60 -3.66 2.08
C ALA A 397 14.22 -4.35 3.40
N ALA A 398 13.14 -3.89 4.04
CA ALA A 398 12.72 -4.41 5.34
C ALA A 398 12.52 -5.93 5.34
N MET A 399 11.96 -6.49 4.25
CA MET A 399 11.74 -7.92 4.12
C MET A 399 13.04 -8.72 3.97
N THR A 400 14.04 -8.18 3.26
CA THR A 400 15.40 -8.73 3.20
C THR A 400 16.06 -8.73 4.58
N ARG A 401 15.93 -7.62 5.32
CA ARG A 401 16.48 -7.51 6.69
C ARG A 401 15.79 -8.47 7.65
N ALA A 402 14.47 -8.61 7.53
CA ALA A 402 13.69 -9.52 8.36
C ALA A 402 14.12 -10.97 8.18
N LEU A 403 14.27 -11.42 6.93
CA LEU A 403 14.71 -12.77 6.64
C LEU A 403 16.14 -13.02 7.11
N PHE A 404 17.10 -12.24 6.60
CA PHE A 404 18.50 -12.57 6.80
C PHE A 404 18.99 -12.28 8.22
N TYR A 405 18.70 -11.10 8.76
CA TYR A 405 19.22 -10.71 10.06
C TYR A 405 18.43 -11.28 11.24
N ASN A 406 17.11 -11.51 11.08
CA ASN A 406 16.31 -11.95 12.22
C ASN A 406 15.95 -13.44 12.21
N LEU A 407 15.85 -14.08 11.04
CA LEU A 407 15.47 -15.50 10.95
C LEU A 407 16.68 -16.39 10.68
N LEU A 408 17.56 -15.97 9.77
CA LEU A 408 18.71 -16.77 9.35
C LEU A 408 20.01 -16.41 10.08
N ASP A 409 20.02 -15.33 10.89
CA ASP A 409 21.22 -14.77 11.55
C ASP A 409 22.45 -14.69 10.62
N SER A 410 22.23 -14.18 9.41
CA SER A 410 23.22 -14.12 8.33
C SER A 410 23.21 -12.77 7.63
N ASP A 411 24.31 -12.44 6.94
CA ASP A 411 24.39 -11.24 6.09
C ASP A 411 24.11 -11.62 4.62
N PRO A 412 23.08 -11.06 3.96
CA PRO A 412 22.80 -11.36 2.55
C PRO A 412 23.95 -10.97 1.62
N VAL A 413 24.79 -10.02 2.05
CA VAL A 413 25.92 -9.52 1.27
C VAL A 413 27.05 -10.55 1.20
N GLU A 414 27.21 -11.37 2.24
CA GLU A 414 28.32 -12.32 2.38
C GLU A 414 27.88 -13.77 2.20
N THR A 415 26.60 -14.08 2.44
CA THR A 415 26.08 -15.45 2.51
C THR A 415 25.37 -15.83 1.22
N SER A 416 25.82 -16.89 0.56
CA SER A 416 25.18 -17.43 -0.64
C SER A 416 24.07 -18.43 -0.32
N LEU A 417 23.16 -18.67 -1.26
CA LEU A 417 22.09 -19.64 -1.07
C LEU A 417 22.60 -21.08 -0.80
N PRO A 418 23.68 -21.58 -1.44
CA PRO A 418 24.27 -22.87 -1.07
C PRO A 418 24.78 -22.90 0.38
N GLN A 419 25.43 -21.83 0.84
CA GLN A 419 25.89 -21.72 2.23
C GLN A 419 24.71 -21.68 3.22
N LEU A 420 23.62 -21.00 2.87
CA LEU A 420 22.40 -21.03 3.67
C LEU A 420 21.84 -22.44 3.77
N ARG A 421 21.73 -23.16 2.64
CA ARG A 421 21.24 -24.55 2.64
C ARG A 421 22.09 -25.46 3.52
N GLU A 422 23.42 -25.32 3.47
CA GLU A 422 24.34 -26.09 4.32
C GLU A 422 24.24 -25.72 5.81
N ALA A 423 23.86 -24.48 6.13
CA ALA A 423 23.72 -23.99 7.50
C ALA A 423 22.36 -24.30 8.13
N LEU A 424 21.34 -24.65 7.33
CA LEU A 424 20.01 -25.00 7.84
C LEU A 424 20.06 -26.29 8.68
N PRO A 425 19.30 -26.35 9.79
CA PRO A 425 19.19 -27.56 10.59
C PRO A 425 18.44 -28.66 9.83
N GLU A 426 18.64 -29.92 10.21
CA GLU A 426 17.89 -31.04 9.64
C GLU A 426 16.38 -30.79 9.73
N PRO A 427 15.63 -30.98 8.63
CA PRO A 427 14.21 -30.69 8.61
C PRO A 427 13.45 -31.64 9.54
N VAL A 428 12.43 -31.09 10.21
CA VAL A 428 11.54 -31.91 11.03
C VAL A 428 10.74 -32.81 10.12
N VAL A 429 10.81 -34.12 10.37
CA VAL A 429 9.93 -35.09 9.72
C VAL A 429 8.51 -34.74 10.15
N ALA A 430 7.73 -34.18 9.23
CA ALA A 430 6.31 -33.94 9.46
C ALA A 430 5.70 -35.26 9.99
N PRO A 431 4.92 -35.25 11.08
CA PRO A 431 4.21 -36.45 11.48
C PRO A 431 3.39 -36.89 10.27
N ARG A 432 3.79 -38.02 9.66
CA ARG A 432 3.00 -38.68 8.61
C ARG A 432 1.61 -38.82 9.21
N ALA A 433 0.63 -38.13 8.63
CA ALA A 433 -0.76 -38.24 9.03
C ALA A 433 -1.19 -39.69 8.78
N ALA A 434 -0.98 -40.53 9.79
CA ALA A 434 -1.48 -41.89 9.82
C ALA A 434 -2.98 -41.80 10.11
N GLU A 435 -3.79 -41.60 9.07
CA GLU A 435 -5.16 -42.06 9.04
C GLU A 435 -5.67 -42.08 7.58
N ALA A 436 -6.00 -43.29 7.13
CA ALA A 436 -6.36 -43.61 5.76
C ALA A 436 -7.53 -42.77 5.21
N ALA A 437 -7.50 -42.55 3.90
CA ALA A 437 -8.65 -42.07 3.12
C ALA A 437 -9.90 -42.91 3.45
N PRO A 438 -11.11 -42.33 3.40
CA PRO A 438 -12.34 -43.09 3.63
C PRO A 438 -12.52 -44.15 2.54
N ALA A 439 -12.17 -45.40 2.83
CA ALA A 439 -12.61 -46.54 2.05
C ALA A 439 -14.10 -46.78 2.38
N GLY A 440 -15.00 -46.22 1.58
CA GLY A 440 -16.43 -46.45 1.72
C GLY A 440 -17.12 -46.36 0.37
N GLU A 441 -17.75 -47.46 -0.05
CA GLU A 441 -18.56 -47.57 -1.28
C GLU A 441 -19.57 -46.41 -1.39
N GLY A 442 -19.26 -45.42 -2.24
CA GLY A 442 -20.02 -44.20 -2.50
C GLY A 442 -19.37 -43.41 -3.65
N ASP A 443 -19.86 -42.20 -3.97
CA ASP A 443 -19.25 -41.34 -5.00
C ASP A 443 -17.86 -40.87 -4.52
N ASP A 444 -16.86 -41.73 -4.76
CA ASP A 444 -15.48 -41.62 -4.25
C ASP A 444 -14.84 -40.26 -4.56
N LEU A 445 -15.20 -39.64 -5.69
CA LEU A 445 -14.72 -38.31 -6.04
C LEU A 445 -15.32 -37.22 -5.14
N ALA A 446 -16.63 -37.25 -4.89
CA ALA A 446 -17.27 -36.28 -4.01
C ALA A 446 -16.76 -36.39 -2.57
N ALA A 447 -16.53 -37.63 -2.11
CA ALA A 447 -15.91 -37.89 -0.81
C ALA A 447 -14.46 -37.40 -0.75
N THR A 448 -13.67 -37.63 -1.80
CA THR A 448 -12.28 -37.15 -1.91
C THR A 448 -12.20 -35.63 -1.92
N VAL A 449 -13.02 -34.96 -2.74
CA VAL A 449 -13.07 -33.48 -2.81
C VAL A 449 -13.53 -32.88 -1.49
N ALA A 450 -14.55 -33.45 -0.84
CA ALA A 450 -15.00 -33.00 0.47
C ALA A 450 -13.94 -33.19 1.55
N TRP A 451 -13.20 -34.32 1.53
CA TRP A 451 -12.11 -34.59 2.44
C TRP A 451 -10.98 -33.58 2.27
N LEU A 452 -10.51 -33.37 1.04
CA LEU A 452 -9.46 -32.40 0.70
C LEU A 452 -9.87 -30.96 1.09
N HIS A 453 -11.14 -30.60 0.88
CA HIS A 453 -11.67 -29.29 1.28
C HIS A 453 -11.71 -29.14 2.81
N SER A 454 -12.03 -30.21 3.56
CA SER A 454 -12.11 -30.19 5.03
C SER A 454 -10.75 -30.24 5.74
N ARG A 455 -9.66 -30.56 5.03
CA ARG A 455 -8.32 -30.76 5.59
C ARG A 455 -7.27 -30.04 4.73
N PRO A 456 -7.21 -28.70 4.76
CA PRO A 456 -6.33 -27.93 3.89
C PRO A 456 -4.84 -28.19 4.14
N ASP A 457 -4.46 -28.65 5.33
CA ASP A 457 -3.06 -28.90 5.70
C ASP A 457 -2.60 -30.34 5.43
N ALA A 458 -3.51 -31.23 4.99
CA ALA A 458 -3.22 -32.65 4.80
C ALA A 458 -2.71 -33.00 3.39
N TRP A 459 -2.63 -32.02 2.50
CA TRP A 459 -2.23 -32.21 1.11
C TRP A 459 -1.68 -30.90 0.54
N ASP A 460 -0.85 -31.01 -0.50
CA ASP A 460 -0.32 -29.84 -1.22
C ASP A 460 -1.05 -29.67 -2.57
N PRO A 461 -1.82 -28.57 -2.74
CA PRO A 461 -2.50 -28.25 -4.01
C PRO A 461 -1.56 -28.14 -5.22
N TYR A 462 -0.31 -27.74 -5.02
CA TYR A 462 0.65 -27.57 -6.12
C TYR A 462 1.06 -28.90 -6.75
N LEU A 463 1.02 -30.01 -5.99
CA LEU A 463 1.32 -31.35 -6.50
C LEU A 463 0.30 -31.82 -7.55
N VAL A 464 -0.95 -31.35 -7.48
CA VAL A 464 -1.97 -31.70 -8.49
C VAL A 464 -1.67 -31.01 -9.82
N ALA A 465 -1.27 -29.75 -9.80
CA ALA A 465 -0.87 -29.03 -11.01
C ALA A 465 0.43 -29.60 -11.61
N ALA A 466 1.41 -29.93 -10.76
CA ALA A 466 2.64 -30.59 -11.18
C ALA A 466 2.37 -31.97 -11.80
N GLY A 467 1.55 -32.80 -11.16
CA GLY A 467 1.14 -34.11 -11.68
C GLY A 467 0.40 -34.00 -13.02
N LEU A 468 -0.50 -33.03 -13.17
CA LEU A 468 -1.16 -32.75 -14.45
C LEU A 468 -0.18 -32.30 -15.54
N SER A 469 0.86 -31.55 -15.19
CA SER A 469 1.93 -31.15 -16.11
C SER A 469 2.74 -32.36 -16.57
N VAL A 470 3.14 -33.23 -15.63
CA VAL A 470 3.83 -34.49 -15.94
C VAL A 470 2.99 -35.35 -16.88
N LEU A 471 1.71 -35.59 -16.56
CA LEU A 471 0.80 -36.39 -17.40
C LEU A 471 0.53 -35.74 -18.78
N ALA A 472 0.61 -34.41 -18.89
CA ALA A 472 0.46 -33.71 -20.16
C ALA A 472 1.71 -33.84 -21.05
N GLU A 473 2.88 -34.03 -20.44
CA GLU A 473 4.18 -34.16 -21.10
C GLU A 473 4.61 -35.61 -21.31
N GLU A 474 4.08 -36.57 -20.54
CA GLU A 474 4.34 -38.00 -20.64
C GLU A 474 3.91 -38.50 -22.04
N ARG A 475 4.89 -38.58 -22.94
CA ARG A 475 4.79 -39.22 -24.24
C ARG A 475 5.79 -40.36 -24.27
N GLU A 476 5.40 -41.53 -23.77
CA GLU A 476 6.29 -42.68 -23.81
C GLU A 476 6.30 -43.37 -25.18
N ASP A 477 7.51 -43.73 -25.62
CA ASP A 477 7.89 -44.30 -26.90
C ASP A 477 7.54 -45.80 -27.06
N SER A 478 6.48 -46.29 -26.42
CA SER A 478 5.99 -47.68 -26.57
C SER A 478 4.88 -47.80 -27.63
N PRO A 479 4.92 -48.81 -28.52
CA PRO A 479 3.95 -48.97 -29.61
C PRO A 479 2.50 -49.23 -29.15
N GLU A 480 2.26 -49.63 -27.89
CA GLU A 480 0.92 -49.91 -27.34
C GLU A 480 0.19 -48.64 -26.85
N TRP A 481 0.91 -47.53 -26.66
CA TRP A 481 0.39 -46.29 -26.04
C TRP A 481 -0.02 -45.18 -27.02
N HIS A 482 0.11 -45.42 -28.34
CA HIS A 482 0.21 -44.31 -29.30
C HIS A 482 -1.09 -43.50 -29.54
N TYR A 483 -2.26 -44.04 -29.20
CA TYR A 483 -3.56 -43.37 -29.34
C TYR A 483 -4.15 -42.95 -27.98
N GLU A 484 -4.16 -43.85 -27.01
CA GLU A 484 -4.77 -43.61 -25.69
C GLU A 484 -3.93 -42.66 -24.83
N GLY A 485 -2.60 -42.76 -24.87
CA GLY A 485 -1.72 -41.79 -24.21
C GLY A 485 -1.92 -40.36 -24.73
N LYS A 486 -2.21 -40.18 -26.02
CA LYS A 486 -2.54 -38.85 -26.58
C LYS A 486 -3.87 -38.29 -26.08
N ILE A 487 -4.83 -39.17 -25.77
CA ILE A 487 -6.12 -38.78 -25.20
C ILE A 487 -5.92 -38.37 -23.74
N LEU A 488 -5.18 -39.15 -22.96
CA LEU A 488 -4.85 -38.86 -21.57
C LEU A 488 -4.04 -37.56 -21.43
N ALA A 489 -2.95 -37.40 -22.18
CA ALA A 489 -2.14 -36.18 -22.16
C ALA A 489 -2.94 -34.93 -22.57
N ARG A 490 -3.86 -35.07 -23.54
CA ARG A 490 -4.77 -33.99 -23.92
C ARG A 490 -5.76 -33.66 -22.79
N GLY A 491 -6.31 -34.67 -22.12
CA GLY A 491 -7.19 -34.51 -20.97
C GLY A 491 -6.49 -33.81 -19.80
N ALA A 492 -5.30 -34.29 -19.44
CA ALA A 492 -4.45 -33.67 -18.42
C ALA A 492 -4.12 -32.21 -18.77
N GLY A 493 -3.73 -31.93 -20.02
CA GLY A 493 -3.48 -30.56 -20.49
C GLY A 493 -4.73 -29.67 -20.53
N GLN A 494 -5.95 -30.22 -20.68
CA GLN A 494 -7.19 -29.45 -20.56
C GLN A 494 -7.48 -29.08 -19.09
N LEU A 495 -7.28 -30.01 -18.17
CA LEU A 495 -7.42 -29.80 -16.74
C LEU A 495 -6.36 -28.82 -16.20
N LEU A 496 -5.11 -28.91 -16.67
CA LEU A 496 -4.05 -27.97 -16.33
C LEU A 496 -4.39 -26.54 -16.79
N ARG A 497 -4.85 -26.37 -18.03
CA ARG A 497 -5.32 -25.05 -18.51
C ARG A 497 -6.52 -24.53 -17.73
N LEU A 498 -7.40 -25.41 -17.25
CA LEU A 498 -8.51 -25.02 -16.38
C LEU A 498 -7.98 -24.52 -15.04
N HIS A 499 -7.02 -25.23 -14.43
CA HIS A 499 -6.31 -24.80 -13.22
C HIS A 499 -5.67 -23.42 -13.39
N GLU A 500 -4.85 -23.23 -14.44
CA GLU A 500 -4.16 -21.97 -14.73
C GLU A 500 -5.10 -20.76 -14.88
N ARG A 501 -6.33 -21.00 -15.36
CA ARG A 501 -7.35 -19.96 -15.50
C ARG A 501 -8.11 -19.67 -14.20
N LEU A 502 -8.31 -20.68 -13.36
CA LEU A 502 -9.08 -20.56 -12.11
C LEU A 502 -8.21 -20.06 -10.96
N ALA A 503 -6.98 -20.53 -10.84
CA ALA A 503 -6.09 -20.23 -9.71
C ALA A 503 -5.91 -18.72 -9.44
N PRO A 504 -5.77 -17.84 -10.45
CA PRO A 504 -5.67 -16.39 -10.23
C PRO A 504 -6.96 -15.73 -9.72
N VAL A 505 -8.11 -16.38 -9.91
CA VAL A 505 -9.44 -15.80 -9.62
C VAL A 505 -9.97 -16.26 -8.28
N ILE A 506 -9.84 -17.57 -7.98
CA ILE A 506 -10.47 -18.19 -6.81
C ILE A 506 -9.46 -18.75 -5.79
N GLY A 507 -8.16 -18.63 -6.06
CA GLY A 507 -7.11 -19.23 -5.26
C GLY A 507 -6.71 -20.62 -5.78
N VAL A 508 -5.46 -21.01 -5.51
CA VAL A 508 -4.86 -22.27 -6.01
C VAL A 508 -5.63 -23.49 -5.49
N ARG A 509 -5.92 -23.52 -4.18
CA ARG A 509 -6.60 -24.65 -3.54
C ARG A 509 -8.00 -24.88 -4.12
N GLU A 510 -8.80 -23.83 -4.20
CA GLU A 510 -10.17 -23.87 -4.72
C GLU A 510 -10.18 -24.20 -6.22
N ALA A 511 -9.19 -23.72 -6.98
CA ALA A 511 -8.99 -24.08 -8.38
C ALA A 511 -8.66 -25.56 -8.55
N VAL A 512 -7.79 -26.12 -7.70
CA VAL A 512 -7.44 -27.54 -7.74
C VAL A 512 -8.65 -28.42 -7.40
N LEU A 513 -9.43 -28.07 -6.37
CA LEU A 513 -10.65 -28.80 -6.03
C LEU A 513 -11.68 -28.77 -7.18
N ALA A 514 -11.82 -27.61 -7.84
CA ALA A 514 -12.68 -27.48 -9.02
C ALA A 514 -12.18 -28.32 -10.21
N VAL A 515 -10.86 -28.43 -10.39
CA VAL A 515 -10.23 -29.23 -11.44
C VAL A 515 -10.41 -30.73 -11.18
N LEU A 516 -10.22 -31.18 -9.93
CA LEU A 516 -10.48 -32.57 -9.52
C LEU A 516 -11.96 -32.92 -9.72
N ALA A 517 -12.87 -32.05 -9.31
CA ALA A 517 -14.32 -32.22 -9.52
C ALA A 517 -14.72 -32.24 -11.01
N ALA A 518 -13.92 -31.64 -11.89
CA ALA A 518 -14.15 -31.63 -13.33
C ALA A 518 -13.61 -32.87 -14.06
N THR A 519 -12.82 -33.72 -13.41
CA THR A 519 -12.25 -34.94 -14.04
C THR A 519 -13.31 -35.85 -14.68
N PRO A 520 -14.53 -36.08 -14.13
CA PRO A 520 -15.53 -36.95 -14.77
C PRO A 520 -16.07 -36.42 -16.10
N MET A 521 -15.82 -35.14 -16.41
CA MET A 521 -16.20 -34.56 -17.70
C MET A 521 -15.36 -35.13 -18.86
N LEU A 522 -14.23 -35.79 -18.56
CA LEU A 522 -13.37 -36.48 -19.53
C LEU A 522 -13.83 -37.92 -19.75
N VAL A 523 -14.89 -38.08 -20.56
CA VAL A 523 -15.60 -39.36 -20.73
C VAL A 523 -15.00 -40.33 -21.78
N HIS A 524 -13.85 -40.02 -22.38
CA HIS A 524 -13.29 -40.86 -23.44
C HIS A 524 -12.82 -42.20 -22.86
N PRO A 525 -13.28 -43.36 -23.37
CA PRO A 525 -12.78 -44.65 -22.90
C PRO A 525 -11.31 -44.85 -23.28
N VAL A 526 -10.55 -45.44 -22.36
CA VAL A 526 -9.12 -45.74 -22.44
C VAL A 526 -8.90 -47.14 -21.86
N THR A 527 -8.15 -48.00 -22.54
CA THR A 527 -7.90 -49.41 -22.20
C THR A 527 -6.42 -49.66 -21.94
N ILE A 528 -6.01 -49.61 -20.68
CA ILE A 528 -4.63 -49.83 -20.25
C ILE A 528 -4.58 -51.12 -19.44
N ASP A 529 -3.59 -51.99 -19.73
CA ASP A 529 -3.37 -53.27 -19.05
C ASP A 529 -4.61 -54.17 -18.95
N GLY A 530 -5.45 -54.15 -20.00
CA GLY A 530 -6.67 -54.96 -20.09
C GLY A 530 -7.87 -54.41 -19.29
N MET A 531 -7.74 -53.25 -18.67
CA MET A 531 -8.82 -52.55 -17.98
C MET A 531 -9.30 -51.34 -18.78
N THR A 532 -10.59 -51.28 -19.10
CA THR A 532 -11.20 -50.11 -19.77
C THR A 532 -11.82 -49.17 -18.73
N LEU A 533 -11.27 -47.96 -18.63
CA LEU A 533 -11.75 -46.88 -17.76
C LEU A 533 -12.06 -45.63 -18.60
N ASN A 534 -12.80 -44.68 -18.04
CA ASN A 534 -12.88 -43.36 -18.67
C ASN A 534 -11.59 -42.56 -18.38
N SER A 535 -11.18 -41.70 -19.32
CA SER A 535 -9.95 -40.90 -19.23
C SER A 535 -9.90 -40.03 -17.97
N GLY A 536 -11.03 -39.55 -17.47
CA GLY A 536 -11.11 -38.75 -16.26
C GLY A 536 -10.78 -39.54 -14.99
N THR A 537 -11.36 -40.73 -14.84
CA THR A 537 -11.11 -41.66 -13.73
C THR A 537 -9.67 -42.13 -13.74
N TRP A 538 -9.12 -42.48 -14.90
CA TRP A 538 -7.70 -42.87 -14.97
C TRP A 538 -6.76 -41.72 -14.55
N ILE A 539 -7.02 -40.50 -15.03
CA ILE A 539 -6.23 -39.32 -14.64
C ILE A 539 -6.39 -39.05 -13.15
N LEU A 540 -7.62 -39.11 -12.62
CA LEU A 540 -7.89 -38.91 -11.20
C LEU A 540 -7.14 -39.93 -10.34
N ASP A 541 -7.25 -41.22 -10.66
CA ASP A 541 -6.58 -42.30 -9.94
C ASP A 541 -5.06 -42.12 -9.97
N ARG A 542 -4.52 -41.72 -11.12
CA ARG A 542 -3.08 -41.49 -11.27
C ARG A 542 -2.61 -40.30 -10.45
N ILE A 543 -3.32 -39.17 -10.49
CA ILE A 543 -2.99 -38.01 -9.67
C ILE A 543 -3.15 -38.39 -8.20
N CYS A 544 -4.27 -38.98 -7.78
CA CYS A 544 -4.48 -39.48 -6.42
C CYS A 544 -3.36 -40.43 -5.97
N SER A 545 -2.88 -41.33 -6.82
CA SER A 545 -1.75 -42.21 -6.47
C SER A 545 -0.43 -41.44 -6.26
N LEU A 546 -0.22 -40.33 -6.97
CA LEU A 546 0.99 -39.51 -6.84
C LEU A 546 1.05 -38.74 -5.52
N PHE A 547 -0.08 -38.47 -4.87
CA PHE A 547 -0.10 -37.68 -3.63
C PHE A 547 -0.82 -38.35 -2.43
N LEU A 548 -1.51 -39.48 -2.62
CA LEU A 548 -2.20 -40.25 -1.58
C LEU A 548 -1.62 -41.66 -1.34
N ALA A 549 -0.77 -42.19 -2.22
CA ALA A 549 -0.16 -43.50 -1.98
C ALA A 549 1.04 -43.37 -1.02
N PRO A 550 1.17 -44.23 0.00
CA PRO A 550 2.45 -44.37 0.70
C PRO A 550 3.49 -44.89 -0.31
N PRO A 551 4.76 -44.41 -0.24
CA PRO A 551 5.81 -45.02 -1.04
C PRO A 551 5.87 -46.50 -0.70
N VAL A 552 5.83 -47.35 -1.73
CA VAL A 552 6.02 -48.78 -1.60
C VAL A 552 7.35 -48.97 -0.88
N GLU A 553 7.31 -49.45 0.36
CA GLU A 553 8.49 -49.99 1.00
C GLU A 553 9.00 -51.08 0.06
N GLU A 554 10.15 -50.82 -0.58
CA GLU A 554 10.93 -51.86 -1.22
C GLU A 554 11.19 -52.91 -0.14
N THR A 555 10.33 -53.93 -0.12
CA THR A 555 10.55 -55.15 0.61
C THR A 555 11.75 -55.77 -0.07
N GLY A 556 12.92 -55.50 0.50
CA GLY A 556 14.12 -56.27 0.20
C GLY A 556 13.80 -57.71 0.54
N ASP A 557 13.41 -58.48 -0.47
CA ASP A 557 13.50 -59.92 -0.46
C ASP A 557 14.99 -60.27 -0.32
N ALA A 558 15.45 -60.27 0.93
CA ALA A 558 16.60 -61.03 1.34
C ALA A 558 16.20 -62.51 1.21
N GLU A 559 16.54 -63.10 0.07
CA GLU A 559 16.64 -64.54 -0.08
C GLU A 559 17.70 -65.05 0.91
N ASP A 560 17.25 -65.43 2.09
CA ASP A 560 17.96 -66.30 3.02
C ASP A 560 17.20 -67.64 3.02
N ASP A 561 17.75 -68.63 2.32
CA ASP A 561 17.80 -70.04 2.71
C ASP A 561 18.30 -70.89 1.54
N VAL A 562 19.48 -71.52 1.69
CA VAL A 562 19.63 -72.99 1.80
C VAL A 562 21.06 -73.28 2.27
N GLN A 563 21.17 -73.77 3.52
CA GLN A 563 22.21 -74.68 3.95
C GLN A 563 21.71 -76.13 3.87
N ASP A 564 22.69 -77.03 3.69
CA ASP A 564 22.72 -78.50 3.88
C ASP A 564 22.29 -79.41 2.71
N GLU A 565 23.26 -79.82 1.87
CA GLU A 565 23.98 -81.12 1.97
C GLU A 565 25.26 -81.15 1.09
#